data_AF-A0A800F3I9-F1
#
_entry.id   AF-A0A800F3I9-F1
#
_cell.length_a   1.000
_cell.length_b   1.000
_cell.length_c   1.000
_cell.angle_alpha   90.00
_cell.angle_beta   90.00
_cell.angle_gamma   90.00
#
_symmetry.space_group_name_H-M   'P 1'
#
loop_
_entity.id
_entity.type
_entity.pdbx_description
1 polymer ?
#
loop_
_entity_poly.entity_id
_entity_poly.type
_entity_poly.pdbx_seq_one_letter_code
_entity_poly.pdbx_strand_id
1 'polypeptide(L)'
;MTFRRFVYVAALLTTALGCGGPSEDMSAEGSAPLFEVDPLWPKPLPNHWLLGSTIGVAVDSRDHVWIIHRGNFVENEIPAALDPPRADECCFPAPPVLEFDPDGNLVGHWGGPGEGYDWPTSNHGITVDHMDNVWIGGNGPDDSHVLKFSRSGEFLMQVGDPGHEQPNSNAANHFSRVAKLAFDAEANEMYLADGYGNKRVAVIDAGTGELKRYWGAYGNVPSDEDVGL
;
A
#
# COMPACT_ATOMS: atom_id res chain seq x y z
N MET A 1 23.31 -19.78 -22.38
CA MET A 1 23.65 -20.05 -23.79
C MET A 1 22.56 -20.91 -24.42
N THR A 2 21.56 -20.29 -25.05
CA THR A 2 20.78 -20.89 -26.15
C THR A 2 20.25 -19.74 -26.99
N PHE A 3 20.83 -19.59 -28.19
CA PHE A 3 20.51 -18.58 -29.20
C PHE A 3 19.33 -19.04 -30.07
N ARG A 4 18.48 -18.11 -30.53
CA ARG A 4 17.74 -18.14 -31.82
C ARG A 4 17.05 -16.79 -32.03
N ARG A 5 17.65 -15.86 -32.79
CA ARG A 5 17.69 -15.69 -34.26
C ARG A 5 16.70 -14.59 -34.69
N PHE A 6 17.27 -13.41 -34.91
CA PHE A 6 16.67 -12.29 -35.64
C PHE A 6 16.32 -12.71 -37.08
N VAL A 7 15.17 -12.25 -37.58
CA VAL A 7 14.91 -12.15 -39.01
C VAL A 7 14.90 -10.66 -39.35
N TYR A 8 15.95 -10.22 -40.02
CA TYR A 8 15.97 -8.97 -40.76
C TYR A 8 15.29 -9.22 -42.11
N VAL A 9 14.28 -8.42 -42.44
CA VAL A 9 13.82 -8.27 -43.83
C VAL A 9 14.35 -6.94 -44.32
N ALA A 10 15.21 -6.99 -45.33
CA ALA A 10 15.74 -5.85 -46.03
C ALA A 10 15.13 -5.73 -47.43
N ALA A 11 14.95 -4.47 -47.82
CA ALA A 11 14.82 -3.90 -49.17
C ALA A 11 13.43 -3.88 -49.84
N LEU A 12 12.92 -2.67 -50.11
CA LEU A 12 13.13 -2.01 -51.40
C LEU A 12 12.81 -0.50 -51.31
N LEU A 13 13.77 0.34 -51.72
CA LEU A 13 13.58 1.77 -51.93
C LEU A 13 12.80 1.96 -53.25
N THR A 14 11.60 2.55 -53.16
CA THR A 14 10.95 3.23 -54.29
C THR A 14 10.78 4.70 -53.93
N THR A 15 11.60 5.56 -54.52
CA THR A 15 11.41 7.01 -54.48
C THR A 15 10.28 7.40 -55.43
N ALA A 16 9.15 7.81 -54.87
CA ALA A 16 8.13 8.58 -55.58
C ALA A 16 7.93 9.92 -54.83
N LEU A 17 8.41 11.01 -55.44
CA LEU A 17 8.03 12.37 -55.08
C LEU A 17 6.54 12.55 -55.43
N GLY A 18 5.72 12.84 -54.42
CA GLY A 18 4.31 13.20 -54.62
C GLY A 18 3.72 13.68 -53.30
N CYS A 19 3.42 14.97 -53.22
CA CYS A 19 2.88 15.65 -52.04
C CYS A 19 1.54 15.05 -51.57
N GLY A 20 1.39 14.91 -50.25
CA GLY A 20 0.10 14.80 -49.56
C GLY A 20 -0.59 13.45 -49.68
N GLY A 21 0.01 12.38 -49.16
CA GLY A 21 -0.75 11.19 -48.78
C GLY A 21 -1.60 11.49 -47.53
N PRO A 22 -2.80 10.89 -47.39
CA PRO A 22 -3.59 11.04 -46.18
C PRO A 22 -2.72 10.63 -44.99
N SER A 23 -2.65 11.50 -43.99
CA SER A 23 -2.18 11.16 -42.66
C SER A 23 -2.87 9.86 -42.25
N GLU A 24 -2.10 8.82 -41.93
CA GLU A 24 -2.63 7.72 -41.14
C GLU A 24 -3.13 8.37 -39.84
N ASP A 25 -4.45 8.49 -39.74
CA ASP A 25 -5.12 8.93 -38.53
C ASP A 25 -4.65 8.00 -37.41
N MET A 26 -3.82 8.52 -36.51
CA MET A 26 -3.63 7.96 -35.18
C MET A 26 -4.88 8.24 -34.32
N SER A 27 -6.06 7.92 -34.83
CA SER A 27 -7.30 7.91 -34.05
C SER A 27 -7.46 6.53 -33.41
N ALA A 28 -6.59 6.24 -32.44
CA ALA A 28 -7.03 5.42 -31.32
C ALA A 28 -7.96 6.29 -30.45
N GLU A 29 -9.14 6.65 -30.97
CA GLU A 29 -10.26 7.08 -30.14
C GLU A 29 -10.82 5.85 -29.43
N GLY A 30 -10.05 5.30 -28.50
CA GLY A 30 -10.58 4.43 -27.47
C GLY A 30 -11.29 5.32 -26.47
N SER A 31 -12.63 5.35 -26.50
CA SER A 31 -13.42 5.94 -25.42
C SER A 31 -12.90 5.40 -24.09
N ALA A 32 -12.72 6.27 -23.10
CA ALA A 32 -12.34 5.83 -21.75
C ALA A 32 -13.27 4.69 -21.29
N PRO A 33 -12.75 3.67 -20.59
CA PRO A 33 -13.58 2.58 -20.09
C PRO A 33 -14.73 3.14 -19.26
N LEU A 34 -15.95 2.68 -19.54
CA LEU A 34 -17.11 2.99 -18.72
C LEU A 34 -17.10 2.02 -17.53
N PHE A 35 -17.16 2.57 -16.32
CA PHE A 35 -17.23 1.78 -15.09
C PHE A 35 -18.68 1.77 -14.58
N GLU A 36 -19.13 0.59 -14.13
CA GLU A 36 -20.39 0.42 -13.43
C GLU A 36 -20.10 0.00 -11.98
N VAL A 37 -20.91 0.49 -11.05
CA VAL A 37 -20.79 0.13 -9.64
C VAL A 37 -21.36 -1.27 -9.45
N ASP A 38 -20.60 -2.18 -8.84
CA ASP A 38 -21.13 -3.43 -8.29
C ASP A 38 -21.54 -3.20 -6.82
N PRO A 39 -22.85 -3.12 -6.50
CA PRO A 39 -23.30 -2.90 -5.14
C PRO A 39 -23.23 -4.14 -4.25
N LEU A 40 -22.89 -5.32 -4.81
CA LEU A 40 -22.79 -6.59 -4.09
C LEU A 40 -21.33 -6.98 -3.79
N TRP A 41 -20.38 -6.10 -4.13
CA TRP A 41 -18.97 -6.25 -3.83
C TRP A 41 -18.57 -5.38 -2.62
N PRO A 42 -17.81 -5.91 -1.63
CA PRO A 42 -17.46 -7.32 -1.47
C PRO A 42 -18.65 -8.15 -0.97
N LYS A 43 -18.57 -9.48 -1.10
CA LYS A 43 -19.59 -10.39 -0.56
C LYS A 43 -19.63 -10.30 0.98
N PRO A 44 -20.75 -10.67 1.62
CA PRO A 44 -20.85 -10.69 3.08
C PRO A 44 -19.70 -11.48 3.71
N LEU A 45 -19.10 -10.91 4.77
CA LEU A 45 -18.02 -11.57 5.49
C LEU A 45 -18.53 -12.80 6.25
N PRO A 46 -17.72 -13.87 6.39
CA PRO A 46 -18.04 -14.99 7.25
C PRO A 46 -17.98 -14.59 8.73
N ASN A 47 -18.36 -15.51 9.62
CA ASN A 47 -18.18 -15.40 11.08
C ASN A 47 -18.84 -14.16 11.74
N HIS A 48 -19.86 -13.58 11.10
CA HIS A 48 -20.51 -12.36 11.57
C HIS A 48 -19.52 -11.21 11.80
N TRP A 49 -18.49 -11.16 10.96
CA TRP A 49 -17.46 -10.14 11.03
C TRP A 49 -17.95 -8.78 10.54
N LEU A 50 -17.52 -7.76 11.27
CA LEU A 50 -17.71 -6.37 10.92
C LEU A 50 -16.39 -5.76 10.47
N LEU A 51 -16.47 -4.94 9.43
CA LEU A 51 -15.43 -3.99 9.08
C LEU A 51 -15.60 -2.72 9.93
N GLY A 52 -14.49 -2.25 10.49
CA GLY A 52 -14.45 -0.95 11.14
C GLY A 52 -14.12 0.14 10.12
N SER A 53 -13.41 1.17 10.56
CA SER A 53 -12.96 2.21 9.63
C SER A 53 -11.99 1.64 8.61
N THR A 54 -12.44 1.51 7.36
CA THR A 54 -11.57 1.12 6.24
C THR A 54 -10.67 2.28 5.88
N ILE A 55 -9.36 2.09 6.03
CA ILE A 55 -8.37 3.18 5.91
C ILE A 55 -7.42 2.99 4.74
N GLY A 56 -7.34 1.78 4.19
CA GLY A 56 -6.46 1.47 3.08
C GLY A 56 -7.04 0.41 2.18
N VAL A 57 -6.80 0.59 0.89
CA VAL A 57 -7.08 -0.37 -0.17
C VAL A 57 -5.83 -0.51 -1.05
N ALA A 58 -5.54 -1.72 -1.49
CA ALA A 58 -4.50 -2.03 -2.48
C ALA A 58 -4.97 -3.16 -3.41
N VAL A 59 -4.30 -3.33 -4.54
CA VAL A 59 -4.53 -4.41 -5.49
C VAL A 59 -3.19 -5.09 -5.75
N ASP A 60 -3.16 -6.41 -5.76
CA ASP A 60 -1.93 -7.17 -6.05
C ASP A 60 -1.85 -7.66 -7.50
N SER A 61 -0.80 -8.41 -7.83
CA SER A 61 -0.55 -8.88 -9.20
C SER A 61 -1.61 -9.85 -9.77
N ARG A 62 -2.56 -10.32 -8.95
CA ARG A 62 -3.64 -11.25 -9.32
C ARG A 62 -5.00 -10.58 -9.39
N ASP A 63 -5.04 -9.25 -9.34
CA ASP A 63 -6.27 -8.45 -9.21
C ASP A 63 -7.02 -8.70 -7.88
N HIS A 64 -6.35 -9.25 -6.86
CA HIS A 64 -6.96 -9.37 -5.55
C HIS A 64 -6.95 -8.02 -4.84
N VAL A 65 -8.06 -7.67 -4.20
CA VAL A 65 -8.22 -6.43 -3.44
C VAL A 65 -7.88 -6.67 -1.98
N TRP A 66 -6.97 -5.87 -1.46
CA TRP A 66 -6.54 -5.88 -0.07
C TRP A 66 -7.17 -4.71 0.66
N ILE A 67 -7.81 -4.98 1.79
CA ILE A 67 -8.35 -3.97 2.69
C ILE A 67 -7.62 -4.06 4.01
N ILE A 68 -7.23 -2.89 4.54
CA ILE A 68 -6.88 -2.76 5.95
C ILE A 68 -7.89 -1.84 6.63
N HIS A 69 -8.36 -2.25 7.80
CA HIS A 69 -9.29 -1.46 8.60
C HIS A 69 -8.81 -1.34 10.04
N ARG A 70 -9.36 -0.35 10.74
CA ARG A 70 -9.19 -0.18 12.19
C ARG A 70 -10.33 -0.92 12.89
N GLY A 71 -10.04 -1.54 14.04
CA GLY A 71 -11.03 -2.22 14.89
C GLY A 71 -11.73 -1.27 15.87
N ASN A 72 -12.00 -0.03 15.48
CA ASN A 72 -12.49 1.04 16.35
C ASN A 72 -14.01 0.98 16.59
N PHE A 73 -14.49 -0.18 17.06
CA PHE A 73 -15.90 -0.43 17.35
C PHE A 73 -16.28 0.07 18.75
N VAL A 74 -17.52 0.50 18.92
CA VAL A 74 -18.13 0.66 20.24
C VAL A 74 -18.69 -0.68 20.73
N GLU A 75 -18.79 -0.88 22.05
CA GLU A 75 -19.20 -2.17 22.63
C GLU A 75 -20.50 -2.76 22.06
N ASN A 76 -21.47 -1.89 21.75
CA ASN A 76 -22.78 -2.32 21.22
C ASN A 76 -22.73 -2.77 19.74
N GLU A 77 -21.66 -2.46 19.00
CA GLU A 77 -21.45 -2.95 17.63
C GLU A 77 -20.89 -4.38 17.62
N ILE A 78 -20.14 -4.75 18.66
CA ILE A 78 -19.46 -6.04 18.77
C ILE A 78 -19.85 -6.83 20.05
N PRO A 79 -21.16 -6.98 20.36
CA PRO A 79 -21.59 -7.47 21.66
C PRO A 79 -21.20 -8.92 21.96
N ALA A 80 -20.93 -9.74 20.93
CA ALA A 80 -20.45 -11.10 21.08
C ALA A 80 -18.92 -11.19 21.34
N ALA A 81 -18.16 -10.13 21.04
CA ALA A 81 -16.72 -10.07 21.28
C ALA A 81 -16.33 -9.53 22.67
N LEU A 82 -17.31 -9.11 23.47
CA LEU A 82 -17.08 -8.59 24.83
C LEU A 82 -16.77 -9.71 25.82
N ASP A 83 -16.14 -9.36 26.94
CA ASP A 83 -15.92 -10.26 28.08
C ASP A 83 -16.54 -9.69 29.37
N PRO A 84 -17.65 -10.26 29.90
CA PRO A 84 -18.41 -11.37 29.32
C PRO A 84 -19.22 -10.93 28.07
N PRO A 85 -19.56 -11.87 27.17
CA PRO A 85 -20.33 -11.54 25.96
C PRO A 85 -21.76 -11.11 26.32
N ARG A 86 -22.30 -10.14 25.56
CA ARG A 86 -23.68 -9.64 25.70
C ARG A 86 -24.64 -10.18 24.63
N ALA A 87 -24.14 -10.93 23.66
CA ALA A 87 -24.91 -11.62 22.62
C ALA A 87 -24.20 -12.92 22.20
N ASP A 88 -24.96 -13.93 21.78
CA ASP A 88 -24.44 -15.28 21.52
C ASP A 88 -23.90 -15.49 20.10
N GLU A 89 -24.40 -14.73 19.10
CA GLU A 89 -24.12 -15.00 17.67
C GLU A 89 -23.37 -13.89 16.94
N CYS A 90 -23.69 -12.62 17.21
CA CYS A 90 -23.12 -11.47 16.51
C CYS A 90 -22.82 -10.36 17.52
N CYS A 91 -21.81 -9.52 17.33
CA CYS A 91 -20.93 -9.44 16.17
C CYS A 91 -19.46 -9.39 16.60
N PHE A 92 -18.55 -9.70 15.69
CA PHE A 92 -17.11 -9.74 15.96
C PHE A 92 -16.36 -8.78 15.05
N PRO A 93 -15.28 -8.13 15.50
CA PRO A 93 -14.34 -7.47 14.60
C PRO A 93 -13.74 -8.47 13.61
N ALA A 94 -13.66 -8.12 12.33
CA ALA A 94 -12.84 -8.86 11.38
C ALA A 94 -11.34 -8.72 11.72
N PRO A 95 -10.47 -9.64 11.28
CA PRO A 95 -9.02 -9.43 11.30
C PRO A 95 -8.64 -8.14 10.53
N PRO A 96 -7.63 -7.38 10.97
CA PRO A 96 -7.35 -6.05 10.42
C PRO A 96 -7.08 -6.01 8.91
N VAL A 97 -6.46 -7.06 8.35
CA VAL A 97 -6.15 -7.19 6.92
C VAL A 97 -7.02 -8.28 6.32
N LEU A 98 -7.72 -7.93 5.23
CA LEU A 98 -8.58 -8.83 4.47
C LEU A 98 -8.15 -8.81 2.99
N GLU A 99 -8.15 -9.98 2.36
CA GLU A 99 -7.87 -10.19 0.95
C GLU A 99 -9.12 -10.72 0.26
N PHE A 100 -9.54 -10.06 -0.82
CA PHE A 100 -10.67 -10.45 -1.65
C PHE A 100 -10.20 -10.78 -3.06
N ASP A 101 -10.78 -11.81 -3.66
CA ASP A 101 -10.63 -12.04 -5.10
C ASP A 101 -11.46 -11.02 -5.92
N PRO A 102 -11.30 -10.95 -7.26
CA PRO A 102 -12.06 -10.01 -8.10
C PRO A 102 -13.58 -10.17 -7.98
N ASP A 103 -14.08 -11.37 -7.67
CA ASP A 103 -15.50 -11.67 -7.47
C ASP A 103 -16.00 -11.29 -6.06
N GLY A 104 -15.15 -10.66 -5.24
CA GLY A 104 -15.48 -10.17 -3.90
C GLY A 104 -15.58 -11.27 -2.85
N ASN A 105 -15.10 -12.49 -3.10
CA ASN A 105 -14.99 -13.51 -2.07
C ASN A 105 -13.81 -13.20 -1.16
N LEU A 106 -14.00 -13.34 0.16
CA LEU A 106 -12.88 -13.30 1.10
C LEU A 106 -12.03 -14.56 0.95
N VAL A 107 -10.76 -14.40 0.56
CA VAL A 107 -9.82 -15.50 0.27
C VAL A 107 -8.62 -15.53 1.21
N GLY A 108 -8.40 -14.47 1.99
CA GLY A 108 -7.33 -14.39 2.98
C GLY A 108 -7.66 -13.35 4.06
N HIS A 109 -7.14 -13.57 5.27
CA HIS A 109 -7.25 -12.60 6.37
C HIS A 109 -6.14 -12.83 7.39
N TRP A 110 -5.61 -11.76 7.98
CA TRP A 110 -4.63 -11.80 9.07
C TRP A 110 -4.47 -10.41 9.72
N GLY A 111 -3.51 -10.27 10.62
CA GLY A 111 -3.07 -8.99 11.18
C GLY A 111 -3.35 -8.85 12.66
N GLY A 112 -2.83 -7.75 13.21
CA GLY A 112 -2.85 -7.45 14.64
C GLY A 112 -1.49 -7.67 15.31
N PRO A 113 -1.41 -7.40 16.63
CA PRO A 113 -0.21 -7.63 17.43
C PRO A 113 0.29 -9.07 17.32
N GLY A 114 1.61 -9.24 17.27
CA GLY A 114 2.26 -10.55 17.16
C GLY A 114 3.70 -10.48 17.63
N GLU A 115 4.43 -11.59 17.51
CA GLU A 115 5.84 -11.66 17.92
C GLU A 115 6.76 -11.12 16.81
N GLY A 116 7.79 -10.37 17.22
CA GLY A 116 8.87 -9.93 16.34
C GLY A 116 8.64 -8.61 15.61
N TYR A 117 7.50 -7.94 15.83
CA TYR A 117 7.20 -6.64 15.25
C TYR A 117 6.27 -5.81 16.14
N ASP A 118 6.27 -4.51 15.93
CA ASP A 118 5.39 -3.59 16.63
C ASP A 118 4.15 -3.31 15.77
N TRP A 119 2.98 -3.89 16.09
CA TRP A 119 1.78 -3.57 15.32
C TRP A 119 1.37 -2.10 15.53
N PRO A 120 1.07 -1.33 14.46
CA PRO A 120 0.65 0.07 14.60
C PRO A 120 -0.53 0.25 15.55
N THR A 121 -0.44 1.24 16.42
CA THR A 121 -1.55 1.61 17.30
C THR A 121 -2.73 2.19 16.50
N SER A 122 -2.46 2.74 15.30
CA SER A 122 -3.50 3.16 14.36
C SER A 122 -3.02 3.00 12.91
N ASN A 123 -3.41 1.91 12.24
CA ASN A 123 -3.09 1.66 10.83
C ASN A 123 -3.45 2.87 9.94
N HIS A 124 -2.59 3.22 8.98
CA HIS A 124 -2.76 4.39 8.10
C HIS A 124 -2.83 4.07 6.61
N GLY A 125 -2.33 2.90 6.21
CA GLY A 125 -2.51 2.43 4.85
C GLY A 125 -2.01 1.01 4.66
N ILE A 126 -2.38 0.44 3.52
CA ILE A 126 -1.86 -0.79 2.95
C ILE A 126 -1.35 -0.49 1.55
N THR A 127 -0.25 -1.12 1.17
CA THR A 127 0.29 -1.13 -0.20
C THR A 127 0.86 -2.52 -0.46
N VAL A 128 0.64 -3.07 -1.65
CA VAL A 128 1.28 -4.32 -2.08
C VAL A 128 2.43 -3.96 -3.02
N ASP A 129 3.62 -4.52 -2.77
CA ASP A 129 4.78 -4.30 -3.63
C ASP A 129 4.77 -5.21 -4.87
N HIS A 130 5.72 -4.97 -5.78
CA HIS A 130 5.83 -5.72 -7.05
C HIS A 130 6.22 -7.21 -6.88
N MET A 131 6.47 -7.66 -5.65
CA MET A 131 6.73 -9.05 -5.29
C MET A 131 5.57 -9.66 -4.49
N ASP A 132 4.41 -9.00 -4.46
CA ASP A 132 3.22 -9.36 -3.67
C ASP A 132 3.46 -9.42 -2.16
N ASN A 133 4.44 -8.69 -1.63
CA ASN A 133 4.52 -8.47 -0.18
C ASN A 133 3.56 -7.35 0.22
N VAL A 134 2.96 -7.50 1.40
CA VAL A 134 1.97 -6.57 1.94
C VAL A 134 2.65 -5.65 2.94
N TRP A 135 2.58 -4.35 2.69
CA TRP A 135 3.16 -3.32 3.54
C TRP A 135 2.08 -2.52 4.24
N ILE A 136 2.26 -2.27 5.54
CA ILE A 136 1.34 -1.48 6.35
C ILE A 136 2.11 -0.38 7.08
N GLY A 137 1.48 0.80 7.18
CA GLY A 137 2.01 1.95 7.93
C GLY A 137 1.11 2.32 9.10
N GLY A 138 1.70 2.99 10.11
CA GLY A 138 1.01 3.48 11.29
C GLY A 138 0.87 5.00 11.35
N ASN A 139 -0.15 5.48 12.06
CA ASN A 139 -0.46 6.90 12.27
C ASN A 139 -0.94 7.21 13.71
N GLY A 140 -0.74 6.29 14.64
CA GLY A 140 -0.81 6.60 16.06
C GLY A 140 0.29 7.56 16.49
N PRO A 141 0.20 8.16 17.69
CA PRO A 141 1.20 9.12 18.16
C PRO A 141 2.64 8.59 18.14
N ASP A 142 2.82 7.31 18.49
CA ASP A 142 4.13 6.67 18.60
C ASP A 142 4.47 5.77 17.40
N ASP A 143 3.62 5.75 16.37
CA ASP A 143 3.84 4.97 15.16
C ASP A 143 4.87 5.68 14.27
N SER A 144 6.06 5.08 14.15
CA SER A 144 7.23 5.66 13.46
C SER A 144 7.89 4.67 12.51
N HIS A 145 7.10 3.74 11.99
CA HIS A 145 7.58 2.58 11.26
C HIS A 145 6.57 2.08 10.23
N VAL A 146 7.04 1.18 9.37
CA VAL A 146 6.22 0.35 8.50
C VAL A 146 6.58 -1.11 8.65
N LEU A 147 5.61 -1.98 8.41
CA LEU A 147 5.78 -3.42 8.48
C LEU A 147 5.58 -4.03 7.11
N LYS A 148 6.41 -5.02 6.78
CA LYS A 148 6.33 -5.86 5.59
C LYS A 148 5.94 -7.28 6.00
N PHE A 149 4.95 -7.82 5.31
CA PHE A 149 4.47 -9.17 5.48
C PHE A 149 4.49 -9.90 4.14
N SER A 150 4.63 -11.23 4.19
CA SER A 150 4.26 -12.06 3.05
C SER A 150 2.75 -11.97 2.84
N ARG A 151 2.28 -12.39 1.66
CA ARG A 151 0.85 -12.46 1.37
C ARG A 151 0.06 -13.22 2.44
N SER A 152 0.61 -14.33 2.95
CA SER A 152 -0.04 -15.15 3.98
C SER A 152 0.06 -14.58 5.40
N GLY A 153 0.60 -13.37 5.58
CA GLY A 153 0.69 -12.70 6.87
C GLY A 153 1.90 -13.10 7.71
N GLU A 154 2.92 -13.72 7.11
CA GLU A 154 4.20 -13.94 7.80
C GLU A 154 4.98 -12.63 7.87
N PHE A 155 5.44 -12.25 9.05
CA PHE A 155 6.26 -11.05 9.21
C PHE A 155 7.61 -11.22 8.52
N LEU A 156 7.99 -10.24 7.70
CA LEU A 156 9.25 -10.26 6.95
C LEU A 156 10.24 -9.20 7.42
N MET A 157 9.76 -7.98 7.68
CA MET A 157 10.63 -6.85 8.00
C MET A 157 9.86 -5.70 8.64
N GLN A 158 10.52 -4.99 9.55
CA GLN A 158 10.09 -3.69 10.06
C GLN A 158 11.11 -2.63 9.63
N VAL A 159 10.61 -1.49 9.16
CA VAL A 159 11.44 -0.35 8.77
C VAL A 159 11.08 0.82 9.67
N GLY A 160 12.05 1.25 10.47
CA GLY A 160 11.90 2.31 11.45
C GLY A 160 11.60 1.79 12.85
N ASP A 161 11.85 2.65 13.83
CA ASP A 161 11.71 2.36 15.26
C ASP A 161 10.52 3.17 15.83
N PRO A 162 9.50 2.53 16.43
CA PRO A 162 8.41 3.22 17.10
C PRO A 162 8.82 3.84 18.45
N GLY A 163 7.92 4.62 19.05
CA GLY A 163 8.10 5.13 20.42
C GLY A 163 8.95 6.40 20.53
N HIS A 164 9.02 7.18 19.46
CA HIS A 164 9.75 8.43 19.48
C HIS A 164 8.84 9.64 19.72
N GLU A 165 9.17 10.46 20.71
CA GLU A 165 8.32 11.59 21.14
C GLU A 165 8.41 12.84 20.25
N GLN A 166 9.54 13.05 19.57
CA GLN A 166 9.85 14.29 18.85
C GLN A 166 10.33 14.01 17.44
N PRO A 167 9.83 14.70 16.40
CA PRO A 167 10.30 14.53 15.04
C PRO A 167 11.82 14.69 14.89
N ASN A 168 12.39 13.90 13.98
CA ASN A 168 13.77 14.05 13.53
C ASN A 168 13.84 13.74 12.03
N SER A 169 13.67 14.79 11.22
CA SER A 169 13.60 14.67 9.75
C SER A 169 14.91 14.17 9.12
N ASN A 170 16.00 14.08 9.87
CA ASN A 170 17.31 13.65 9.36
C ASN A 170 17.76 12.29 9.90
N ALA A 171 17.01 11.67 10.82
CA ALA A 171 17.33 10.34 11.33
C ALA A 171 16.95 9.23 10.33
N ALA A 172 17.73 8.15 10.32
CA ALA A 172 17.59 7.09 9.32
C ALA A 172 16.39 6.17 9.55
N ASN A 173 16.02 5.98 10.81
CA ASN A 173 15.05 5.00 11.32
C ASN A 173 13.86 5.66 12.06
N HIS A 174 13.85 6.97 12.18
CA HIS A 174 12.83 7.68 12.93
C HIS A 174 11.85 8.32 11.93
N PHE A 175 10.79 7.59 11.57
CA PHE A 175 9.69 8.17 10.80
C PHE A 175 8.64 8.77 11.76
N SER A 176 7.64 9.45 11.24
CA SER A 176 6.57 9.99 12.08
C SER A 176 5.25 9.88 11.35
N ARG A 177 4.45 8.88 11.77
CA ARG A 177 3.07 8.65 11.34
C ARG A 177 2.99 8.52 9.83
N VAL A 178 3.64 7.48 9.29
CA VAL A 178 3.86 7.29 7.86
C VAL A 178 2.56 7.37 7.06
N ALA A 179 2.49 8.31 6.11
CA ALA A 179 1.25 8.67 5.44
C ALA A 179 0.87 7.74 4.28
N LYS A 180 1.84 7.39 3.43
CA LYS A 180 1.64 6.52 2.27
C LYS A 180 2.97 5.99 1.75
N LEU A 181 2.88 4.82 1.13
CA LEU A 181 3.99 4.14 0.46
C LEU A 181 3.73 4.06 -1.04
N ALA A 182 4.77 4.29 -1.83
CA ALA A 182 4.82 4.01 -3.27
C ALA A 182 6.12 3.24 -3.59
N PHE A 183 6.13 2.48 -4.68
CA PHE A 183 7.26 1.62 -5.04
C PHE A 183 7.74 1.89 -6.46
N ASP A 184 9.07 1.92 -6.62
CA ASP A 184 9.76 1.74 -7.90
C ASP A 184 10.21 0.29 -7.97
N ALA A 185 9.58 -0.48 -8.86
CA ALA A 185 9.84 -1.90 -9.01
C ALA A 185 11.20 -2.20 -9.66
N GLU A 186 11.67 -1.36 -10.59
CA GLU A 186 12.94 -1.59 -11.28
C GLU A 186 14.11 -1.34 -10.33
N ALA A 187 14.01 -0.31 -9.49
CA ALA A 187 15.02 0.02 -8.50
C ALA A 187 14.90 -0.76 -7.18
N ASN A 188 13.78 -1.48 -6.98
CA ASN A 188 13.37 -2.08 -5.70
C ASN A 188 13.40 -1.05 -4.54
N GLU A 189 12.82 0.13 -4.78
CA GLU A 189 12.82 1.25 -3.83
C GLU A 189 11.40 1.57 -3.36
N MET A 190 11.26 1.78 -2.05
CA MET A 190 10.05 2.27 -1.40
C MET A 190 10.18 3.76 -1.12
N TYR A 191 9.23 4.53 -1.62
CA TYR A 191 9.06 5.95 -1.33
C TYR A 191 8.03 6.10 -0.20
N LEU A 192 8.47 6.71 0.88
CA LEU A 192 7.73 6.83 2.13
C LEU A 192 7.42 8.30 2.39
N ALA A 193 6.14 8.64 2.47
CA ALA A 193 5.67 9.97 2.83
C ALA A 193 5.72 10.15 4.35
N ASP A 194 6.72 10.89 4.83
CA ASP A 194 7.09 11.06 6.23
C ASP A 194 6.88 12.52 6.67
N GLY A 195 5.60 12.92 6.73
CA GLY A 195 5.19 14.32 6.71
C GLY A 195 4.37 14.81 7.91
N TYR A 196 3.87 13.92 8.78
CA TYR A 196 2.98 14.31 9.87
C TYR A 196 3.72 14.92 11.07
N GLY A 197 4.96 14.50 11.29
CA GLY A 197 5.89 15.13 12.23
C GLY A 197 7.19 15.52 11.56
N ASN A 198 7.78 14.60 10.80
CA ASN A 198 8.92 14.88 9.93
C ASN A 198 8.48 15.68 8.69
N LYS A 199 9.46 16.20 7.94
CA LYS A 199 9.21 17.10 6.79
C LYS A 199 9.86 16.57 5.50
N ARG A 200 9.71 15.27 5.21
CA ARG A 200 10.43 14.63 4.09
C ARG A 200 9.63 13.58 3.32
N VAL A 201 10.13 13.28 2.13
CA VAL A 201 9.96 11.97 1.49
C VAL A 201 11.26 11.20 1.71
N ALA A 202 11.15 9.97 2.21
CA ALA A 202 12.27 9.05 2.38
C ALA A 202 12.23 7.96 1.31
N VAL A 203 13.40 7.57 0.79
CA VAL A 203 13.55 6.45 -0.13
C VAL A 203 14.32 5.34 0.55
N ILE A 204 13.67 4.21 0.69
CA ILE A 204 14.15 3.01 1.39
C ILE A 204 14.43 1.92 0.36
N ASP A 205 15.47 1.12 0.56
CA ASP A 205 15.63 -0.13 -0.15
C ASP A 205 14.56 -1.14 0.33
N ALA A 206 13.67 -1.58 -0.55
CA ALA A 206 12.55 -2.43 -0.15
C ALA A 206 12.95 -3.88 0.20
N GLY A 207 14.19 -4.27 -0.11
CA GLY A 207 14.77 -5.57 0.24
C GLY A 207 15.47 -5.55 1.60
N THR A 208 16.25 -4.50 1.89
CA THR A 208 17.05 -4.41 3.12
C THR A 208 16.44 -3.54 4.22
N GLY A 209 15.52 -2.64 3.87
CA GLY A 209 14.95 -1.65 4.80
C GLY A 209 15.86 -0.44 5.07
N GLU A 210 17.01 -0.34 4.38
CA GLU A 210 17.95 0.75 4.59
C GLU A 210 17.49 2.06 3.93
N LEU A 211 17.63 3.19 4.64
CA LEU A 211 17.42 4.52 4.07
C LEU A 211 18.50 4.83 3.03
N LYS A 212 18.10 5.06 1.78
CA LYS A 212 19.01 5.39 0.68
C LYS A 212 19.23 6.89 0.55
N ARG A 213 18.14 7.65 0.62
CA ARG A 213 18.12 9.11 0.45
C ARG A 213 16.80 9.68 0.92
N TYR A 214 16.76 10.99 1.16
CA TYR A 214 15.55 11.71 1.49
C TYR A 214 15.68 13.17 1.09
N TRP A 215 14.54 13.84 0.96
CA TRP A 215 14.48 15.27 0.72
C TRP A 215 13.20 15.84 1.32
N GLY A 216 13.28 17.09 1.76
CA GLY A 216 12.15 17.90 2.16
C GLY A 216 11.61 18.75 1.00
N ALA A 217 10.91 19.82 1.36
CA ALA A 217 10.29 20.73 0.41
C ALA A 217 11.30 21.25 -0.63
N TYR A 218 10.88 21.21 -1.90
CA TYR A 218 11.68 21.65 -3.05
C TYR A 218 13.01 20.89 -3.23
N GLY A 219 13.14 19.68 -2.69
CA GLY A 219 14.34 18.86 -2.83
C GLY A 219 15.48 19.22 -1.86
N ASN A 220 15.23 20.10 -0.88
CA ASN A 220 16.23 20.51 0.10
C ASN A 220 16.39 19.48 1.22
N VAL A 221 17.46 19.61 2.01
CA VAL A 221 17.56 18.90 3.30
C VAL A 221 16.49 19.47 4.24
N PRO A 222 15.65 18.63 4.87
CA PRO A 222 14.62 19.08 5.79
C PRO A 222 15.21 19.68 7.07
N SER A 223 14.52 20.68 7.62
CA SER A 223 14.85 21.32 8.90
C SER A 223 13.70 21.14 9.88
N ASP A 224 14.02 20.68 11.09
CA ASP A 224 13.06 20.56 12.20
C ASP A 224 12.87 21.88 12.96
N GLU A 225 13.51 22.97 12.50
CA GLU A 225 13.27 24.31 13.05
C GLU A 225 11.77 24.66 13.00
N ASP A 226 11.28 25.17 14.12
CA ASP A 226 9.93 25.69 14.24
C ASP A 226 9.87 27.07 13.58
N VAL A 227 9.18 27.14 12.46
CA VAL A 227 8.98 28.38 11.69
C VAL A 227 7.68 29.10 12.04
N GLY A 228 6.93 28.59 13.03
CA GLY A 228 5.79 29.29 13.65
C GLY A 228 4.56 29.48 12.76
N LEU A 229 4.27 28.52 11.87
CA LEU A 229 3.02 28.50 11.08
C LEU A 229 1.87 27.85 11.84
#